data_AF-A0A2N1L0F3-F1
#
_entry.id   AF-A0A2N1L0F3-F1
#
_cell.length_a   1.000
_cell.length_b   1.000
_cell.length_c   1.000
_cell.angle_alpha   90.00
_cell.angle_beta   90.00
_cell.angle_gamma   90.00
#
_symmetry.space_group_name_H-M   'P 1'
#
loop_
_entity.id
_entity.type
_entity.pdbx_description
1 polymer ?
#
loop_
_entity_poly.entity_id
_entity_poly.type
_entity_poly.pdbx_seq_one_letter_code
_entity_poly.pdbx_strand_id
1 'polypeptide(L)'
;MWHNYLKILTKINPDLETILNLAAYPIYSKIRELSLKYFVDNFYSKYSKFYKPEEIDIAYLPCSNSNSYAKHSECFINDKCKIMGFNIIRQDLRSKAGDFGVRQNPNRVELIKGLTENPPKNKNKAKEIFEYLNTQQESFTDSDWKKLKDLEFIPIHKKNIDVDLIKPRD
;
A
#
# COMPACT_ATOMS: atom_id res chain seq x y z
N MET A 1 0.45 10.42 -32.26
CA MET A 1 0.97 9.08 -31.87
C MET A 1 0.20 8.43 -30.72
N TRP A 2 -0.14 9.11 -29.61
CA TRP A 2 -0.65 8.43 -28.40
C TRP A 2 -2.16 8.15 -28.35
N HIS A 3 -2.98 8.98 -29.01
CA HIS A 3 -4.37 8.60 -29.34
C HIS A 3 -4.43 7.29 -30.14
N ASN A 4 -3.34 6.90 -30.82
CA ASN A 4 -3.27 5.63 -31.52
C ASN A 4 -3.09 4.46 -30.54
N TYR A 5 -2.46 4.64 -29.37
CA TYR A 5 -2.25 3.53 -28.44
C TYR A 5 -3.54 3.06 -27.78
N LEU A 6 -4.40 3.96 -27.30
CA LEU A 6 -5.72 3.57 -26.81
C LEU A 6 -6.57 2.92 -27.92
N LYS A 7 -6.49 3.44 -29.16
CA LYS A 7 -7.14 2.81 -30.32
C LYS A 7 -6.58 1.41 -30.61
N ILE A 8 -5.27 1.19 -30.41
CA ILE A 8 -4.64 -0.13 -30.51
C ILE A 8 -5.20 -1.04 -29.42
N LEU A 9 -5.23 -0.62 -28.15
CA LEU A 9 -5.81 -1.40 -27.05
C LEU A 9 -7.28 -1.79 -27.33
N THR A 10 -8.08 -0.87 -27.86
CA THR A 10 -9.46 -1.17 -28.28
C THR A 10 -9.51 -2.24 -29.37
N LYS A 11 -8.61 -2.18 -30.37
CA LYS A 11 -8.57 -3.15 -31.48
C LYS A 11 -8.06 -4.52 -31.06
N ILE A 12 -7.00 -4.59 -30.26
CA ILE A 12 -6.43 -5.86 -29.80
C ILE A 12 -7.29 -6.51 -28.71
N ASN A 13 -8.12 -5.72 -28.03
CA ASN A 13 -9.05 -6.16 -26.99
C ASN A 13 -8.36 -7.08 -25.95
N PRO A 14 -7.32 -6.60 -25.25
CA PRO A 14 -6.44 -7.46 -24.44
C PRO A 14 -7.21 -8.17 -23.32
N ASP A 15 -6.83 -9.40 -22.99
CA ASP A 15 -7.37 -10.07 -21.80
C ASP A 15 -6.86 -9.43 -20.50
N LEU A 16 -7.30 -9.97 -19.36
CA LEU A 16 -6.95 -9.43 -18.05
C LEU A 16 -5.43 -9.49 -17.79
N GLU A 17 -4.80 -10.62 -18.07
CA GLU A 17 -3.36 -10.79 -17.86
C GLU A 17 -2.55 -9.80 -18.70
N THR A 18 -2.89 -9.67 -19.98
CA THR A 18 -2.21 -8.76 -20.90
C THR A 18 -2.35 -7.31 -20.45
N ILE A 19 -3.55 -6.85 -20.08
CA ILE A 19 -3.73 -5.43 -19.70
C ILE A 19 -3.03 -5.10 -18.38
N LEU A 20 -3.00 -6.02 -17.41
CA LEU A 20 -2.29 -5.83 -16.14
C LEU A 20 -0.77 -5.80 -16.33
N ASN A 21 -0.22 -6.70 -17.15
CA ASN A 21 1.20 -6.69 -17.51
C ASN A 21 1.62 -5.37 -18.19
N LEU A 22 0.79 -4.87 -19.12
CA LEU A 22 1.02 -3.56 -19.75
C LEU A 22 0.91 -2.40 -18.72
N ALA A 23 -0.02 -2.49 -17.77
CA ALA A 23 -0.20 -1.53 -16.68
C ALA A 23 0.86 -1.63 -15.58
N ALA A 24 1.74 -2.64 -15.61
CA ALA A 24 2.88 -2.78 -14.70
C ALA A 24 4.23 -2.56 -15.38
N TYR A 25 4.26 -2.44 -16.71
CA TYR A 25 5.50 -2.44 -17.48
C TYR A 25 6.44 -1.27 -17.09
N PRO A 26 7.65 -1.53 -16.57
CA PRO A 26 8.45 -0.51 -15.88
C PRO A 26 9.14 0.47 -16.82
N ILE A 27 9.42 0.07 -18.06
CA ILE A 27 10.25 0.84 -19.01
C ILE A 27 9.48 2.03 -19.58
N TYR A 28 8.17 1.88 -19.82
CA TYR A 28 7.37 2.85 -20.54
C TYR A 28 6.24 3.41 -19.67
N SER A 29 6.56 4.41 -18.84
CA SER A 29 5.60 5.06 -17.93
C SER A 29 4.31 5.50 -18.63
N LYS A 30 4.39 5.98 -19.88
CA LYS A 30 3.20 6.41 -20.62
C LYS A 30 2.32 5.24 -21.08
N ILE A 31 2.94 4.13 -21.51
CA ILE A 31 2.21 2.89 -21.85
C ILE A 31 1.52 2.36 -20.61
N ARG A 32 2.22 2.37 -19.49
CA ARG A 32 1.72 1.94 -18.18
C ARG A 32 0.45 2.72 -17.78
N GLU A 33 0.52 4.05 -17.79
CA GLU A 33 -0.62 4.92 -17.45
C GLU A 33 -1.81 4.76 -18.40
N LEU A 34 -1.57 4.64 -19.71
CA LEU A 34 -2.65 4.46 -20.68
C LEU A 34 -3.30 3.08 -20.58
N SER A 35 -2.52 2.05 -20.26
CA SER A 35 -3.01 0.68 -20.07
C SER A 35 -3.82 0.57 -18.78
N LEU A 36 -3.34 1.19 -17.68
CA LEU A 36 -4.09 1.33 -16.44
C LEU A 36 -5.42 2.06 -16.69
N LYS A 37 -5.39 3.19 -17.41
CA LYS A 37 -6.61 3.92 -17.76
C LYS A 37 -7.60 3.02 -18.52
N TYR A 38 -7.12 2.30 -19.54
CA TYR A 38 -7.97 1.39 -20.30
C TYR A 38 -8.55 0.27 -19.43
N PHE A 39 -7.75 -0.31 -18.52
CA PHE A 39 -8.23 -1.28 -17.53
C PHE A 39 -9.34 -0.71 -16.65
N VAL A 40 -9.10 0.45 -16.04
CA VAL A 40 -10.02 1.13 -15.12
C VAL A 40 -11.33 1.54 -15.81
N ASP A 41 -11.25 2.05 -17.03
CA ASP A 41 -12.40 2.50 -17.81
C ASP A 41 -13.28 1.32 -18.29
N ASN A 42 -12.69 0.15 -18.51
CA ASN A 42 -13.38 -1.06 -18.98
C ASN A 42 -13.55 -2.12 -17.89
N PHE A 43 -13.30 -1.79 -16.62
CA PHE A 43 -13.25 -2.76 -15.52
C PHE A 43 -14.55 -3.57 -15.43
N TYR A 44 -15.69 -2.91 -15.23
CA TYR A 44 -16.96 -3.60 -15.05
C TYR A 44 -17.45 -4.32 -16.30
N SER A 45 -17.28 -3.72 -17.47
CA SER A 45 -17.78 -4.29 -18.73
C SER A 45 -16.96 -5.48 -19.22
N LYS A 46 -15.69 -5.59 -18.84
CA LYS A 46 -14.76 -6.56 -19.43
C LYS A 46 -14.00 -7.43 -18.44
N TYR A 47 -13.51 -6.84 -17.35
CA TYR A 47 -12.52 -7.50 -16.50
C TYR A 47 -13.09 -8.03 -15.20
N SER A 48 -14.13 -7.39 -14.65
CA SER A 48 -14.70 -7.68 -13.34
C SER A 48 -15.05 -9.14 -13.11
N LYS A 49 -15.61 -9.82 -14.12
CA LYS A 49 -15.98 -11.24 -14.06
C LYS A 49 -14.79 -12.19 -13.84
N PHE A 50 -13.61 -11.80 -14.31
CA PHE A 50 -12.39 -12.62 -14.25
C PHE A 50 -11.39 -12.09 -13.21
N TYR A 51 -11.62 -10.88 -12.70
CA TYR A 51 -10.72 -10.21 -11.79
C TYR A 51 -10.88 -10.77 -10.37
N LYS A 52 -9.82 -11.40 -9.87
CA LYS A 52 -9.70 -11.86 -8.49
C LYS A 52 -8.41 -11.28 -7.91
N PRO A 53 -8.48 -10.25 -7.04
CA PRO A 53 -7.29 -9.59 -6.52
C PRO A 53 -6.25 -10.57 -5.98
N GLU A 54 -6.71 -11.58 -5.24
CA GLU A 54 -5.88 -12.55 -4.52
C GLU A 54 -5.05 -13.47 -5.44
N GLU A 55 -5.43 -13.57 -6.72
CA GLU A 55 -4.70 -14.34 -7.74
C GLU A 55 -3.73 -13.44 -8.55
N ILE A 56 -3.70 -12.13 -8.29
CA ILE A 56 -2.93 -11.14 -9.07
C ILE A 56 -1.67 -10.72 -8.32
N ASP A 57 -0.53 -11.25 -8.75
CA ASP A 57 0.78 -10.97 -8.14
C ASP A 57 1.60 -9.89 -8.91
N ILE A 58 0.93 -8.89 -9.47
CA ILE A 58 1.56 -7.86 -10.31
C ILE A 58 1.44 -6.48 -9.65
N ALA A 59 2.53 -5.71 -9.63
CA ALA A 59 2.56 -4.35 -9.13
C ALA A 59 2.09 -3.34 -10.21
N TYR A 60 0.78 -3.19 -10.36
CA TYR A 60 0.16 -2.34 -11.40
C TYR A 60 -0.54 -1.09 -10.84
N LEU A 61 -0.68 -0.97 -9.52
CA LEU A 61 -1.39 0.16 -8.90
C LEU A 61 -0.40 1.28 -8.54
N PRO A 62 -0.51 2.49 -9.12
CA PRO A 62 0.34 3.61 -8.76
C PRO A 62 0.05 4.09 -7.34
N CYS A 63 1.09 4.52 -6.64
CA CYS A 63 0.98 5.07 -5.29
C CYS A 63 1.06 6.61 -5.28
N SER A 64 0.44 7.28 -4.30
CA SER A 64 0.45 8.75 -4.18
C SER A 64 1.66 9.27 -3.40
N ASN A 65 2.24 8.45 -2.53
CA ASN A 65 3.35 8.81 -1.65
C ASN A 65 4.72 8.35 -2.18
N SER A 66 4.77 7.85 -3.41
CA SER A 66 6.00 7.42 -4.09
C SER A 66 5.77 7.42 -5.62
N ASN A 67 6.85 7.24 -6.39
CA ASN A 67 6.74 6.95 -7.83
C ASN A 67 6.61 5.45 -8.12
N SER A 68 6.39 4.63 -7.09
CA SER A 68 6.29 3.18 -7.22
C SER A 68 4.89 2.73 -7.58
N TYR A 69 4.82 1.51 -8.09
CA TYR A 69 3.58 0.78 -8.28
C TYR A 69 3.59 -0.37 -7.28
N ALA A 70 2.41 -0.79 -6.83
CA ALA A 70 2.23 -1.79 -5.81
C ALA A 70 1.23 -2.85 -6.25
N LYS A 71 1.33 -4.05 -5.67
CA LYS A 71 0.24 -5.02 -5.68
C LYS A 71 -0.93 -4.48 -4.86
N HIS A 72 -2.10 -5.05 -5.04
CA HIS A 72 -3.29 -4.68 -4.25
C HIS A 72 -3.07 -4.88 -2.74
N SER A 73 -2.25 -5.87 -2.35
CA SER A 73 -1.90 -6.17 -0.97
C SER A 73 -0.83 -5.24 -0.37
N GLU A 74 -0.11 -4.50 -1.20
CA GLU A 74 1.09 -3.71 -0.83
C GLU A 74 0.83 -2.20 -0.75
N CYS A 75 -0.40 -1.76 -1.04
CA CYS A 75 -0.84 -0.39 -0.83
C CYS A 75 -2.22 -0.32 -0.16
N PHE A 76 -2.55 0.85 0.38
CA PHE A 76 -3.73 1.05 1.21
C PHE A 76 -4.50 2.32 0.84
N ILE A 77 -5.76 2.40 1.25
CA ILE A 77 -6.62 3.57 0.99
C ILE A 77 -6.41 4.65 2.06
N ASN A 78 -6.24 4.27 3.33
CA ASN A 78 -6.12 5.22 4.43
C ASN A 78 -4.76 5.91 4.44
N ASP A 79 -4.73 7.21 4.15
CA ASP A 79 -3.53 8.04 4.16
C ASP A 79 -2.73 7.97 5.46
N LYS A 80 -3.38 7.72 6.61
CA LYS A 80 -2.70 7.67 7.90
C LYS A 80 -1.64 6.57 7.95
N CYS A 81 -1.80 5.48 7.19
CA CYS A 81 -0.83 4.38 7.14
C CYS A 81 0.54 4.83 6.63
N LYS A 82 0.61 5.91 5.85
CA LYS A 82 1.88 6.47 5.35
C LYS A 82 2.85 6.81 6.47
N ILE A 83 2.34 7.07 7.68
CA ILE A 83 3.19 7.39 8.82
C ILE A 83 4.15 6.25 9.17
N MET A 84 3.73 5.02 8.94
CA MET A 84 4.53 3.80 9.12
C MET A 84 5.23 3.35 7.84
N GLY A 85 5.25 4.18 6.79
CA GLY A 85 5.94 3.89 5.53
C GLY A 85 5.16 3.03 4.53
N PHE A 86 3.89 2.71 4.81
CA PHE A 86 3.06 1.97 3.86
C PHE A 86 2.71 2.81 2.63
N ASN A 87 2.63 2.15 1.46
CA ASN A 87 2.22 2.80 0.22
C ASN A 87 0.72 3.11 0.25
N ILE A 88 0.35 4.25 -0.33
CA ILE A 88 -1.04 4.67 -0.45
C ILE A 88 -1.43 4.69 -1.92
N ILE A 89 -2.56 4.08 -2.27
CA ILE A 89 -3.07 4.09 -3.65
C ILE A 89 -3.28 5.54 -4.14
N ARG A 90 -2.97 5.79 -5.43
CA ARG A 90 -3.14 7.10 -6.05
C ARG A 90 -4.58 7.61 -5.91
N GLN A 91 -4.71 8.91 -5.69
CA GLN A 91 -5.97 9.56 -5.31
C GLN A 91 -7.12 9.32 -6.30
N ASP A 92 -6.83 9.32 -7.60
CA ASP A 92 -7.79 9.10 -8.69
C ASP A 92 -8.39 7.69 -8.71
N LEU A 93 -7.74 6.72 -8.05
CA LEU A 93 -8.20 5.33 -8.01
C LEU A 93 -8.98 4.98 -6.74
N ARG A 94 -9.03 5.86 -5.72
CA ARG A 94 -9.62 5.55 -4.40
C ARG A 94 -11.08 5.13 -4.46
N SER A 95 -11.87 5.71 -5.36
CA SER A 95 -13.28 5.36 -5.53
C SER A 95 -13.51 3.94 -6.05
N LYS A 96 -12.50 3.34 -6.69
CA LYS A 96 -12.52 1.96 -7.22
C LYS A 96 -11.57 1.02 -6.48
N ALA A 97 -10.88 1.51 -5.44
CA ALA A 97 -9.84 0.76 -4.76
C ALA A 97 -10.36 -0.54 -4.13
N GLY A 98 -11.61 -0.53 -3.64
CA GLY A 98 -12.29 -1.73 -3.16
C GLY A 98 -12.47 -2.79 -4.24
N ASP A 99 -12.82 -2.40 -5.48
CA ASP A 99 -12.95 -3.32 -6.62
C ASP A 99 -11.61 -3.99 -6.97
N PHE A 100 -10.50 -3.30 -6.69
CA PHE A 100 -9.15 -3.80 -6.94
C PHE A 100 -8.59 -4.65 -5.79
N GLY A 101 -9.35 -4.84 -4.70
CA GLY A 101 -8.91 -5.59 -3.52
C GLY A 101 -7.93 -4.83 -2.63
N VAL A 102 -7.89 -3.50 -2.74
CA VAL A 102 -7.04 -2.65 -1.90
C VAL A 102 -7.72 -2.39 -0.57
N ARG A 103 -7.02 -2.72 0.52
CA ARG A 103 -7.55 -2.59 1.89
C ARG A 103 -7.49 -1.16 2.39
N GLN A 104 -8.33 -0.85 3.38
CA GLN A 104 -8.26 0.44 4.08
C GLN A 104 -6.95 0.59 4.86
N ASN A 105 -6.56 -0.44 5.61
CA ASN A 105 -5.39 -0.45 6.47
C ASN A 105 -4.59 -1.76 6.32
N PRO A 106 -3.29 -1.76 6.65
CA PRO A 106 -2.53 -2.97 6.89
C PRO A 106 -3.18 -3.78 8.02
N ASN A 107 -3.01 -5.10 7.97
CA ASN A 107 -3.48 -5.99 9.02
C ASN A 107 -2.50 -5.98 10.21
N ARG A 108 -2.93 -6.55 11.33
CA ARG A 108 -2.14 -6.63 12.57
C ARG A 108 -0.73 -7.19 12.38
N VAL A 109 -0.52 -8.17 11.48
CA VAL A 109 0.78 -8.78 11.23
C VAL A 109 1.70 -7.80 10.52
N GLU A 110 1.19 -7.09 9.51
CA GLU A 110 1.92 -6.06 8.76
C GLU A 110 2.29 -4.87 9.65
N LEU A 111 1.37 -4.42 10.52
CA LEU A 111 1.61 -3.33 11.46
C LEU A 111 2.74 -3.66 12.45
N ILE A 112 2.71 -4.85 13.05
CA ILE A 112 3.74 -5.31 13.98
C ILE A 112 5.09 -5.46 13.27
N LYS A 113 5.09 -6.04 12.05
CA LYS A 113 6.31 -6.15 11.24
C LYS A 113 6.90 -4.77 10.94
N GLY A 114 6.07 -3.84 10.47
CA GLY A 114 6.51 -2.47 10.17
C GLY A 114 7.09 -1.75 11.39
N LEU A 115 6.48 -1.92 12.57
CA LEU A 115 7.00 -1.36 13.82
C LEU A 115 8.31 -2.02 14.27
N THR A 116 8.46 -3.33 14.05
CA THR A 116 9.66 -4.09 14.41
C THR A 116 10.85 -3.74 13.51
N GLU A 117 10.61 -3.64 12.20
CA GLU A 117 11.66 -3.34 11.22
C GLU A 117 12.05 -1.85 11.22
N ASN A 118 11.08 -0.96 11.48
CA ASN A 118 11.27 0.48 11.40
C ASN A 118 10.64 1.21 12.61
N PRO A 119 11.15 0.98 13.84
CA PRO A 119 10.64 1.66 15.03
C PRO A 119 10.84 3.18 14.94
N PRO A 120 9.95 3.99 15.55
CA PRO A 120 10.08 5.44 15.54
C PRO A 120 11.36 5.87 16.26
N LYS A 121 12.13 6.77 15.63
CA LYS A 121 13.42 7.25 16.16
C LYS A 121 13.33 8.58 16.91
N ASN A 122 12.15 9.16 17.07
CA ASN A 122 11.99 10.38 17.86
C ASN A 122 10.58 10.50 18.42
N LYS A 123 10.42 11.39 19.40
CA LYS A 123 9.16 11.58 20.14
C LYS A 123 7.99 11.98 19.23
N ASN A 124 8.23 12.87 18.27
CA ASN A 124 7.16 13.36 17.37
C ASN A 124 6.68 12.22 16.46
N LYS A 125 7.61 11.51 15.83
CA LYS A 125 7.29 10.36 14.97
C LYS A 125 6.61 9.23 15.76
N ALA A 126 7.08 8.96 16.97
CA ALA A 126 6.47 7.97 17.86
C ALA A 126 5.03 8.33 18.18
N LYS A 127 4.76 9.59 18.54
CA LYS A 127 3.40 10.07 18.80
C LYS A 127 2.47 9.81 17.61
N GLU A 128 2.87 10.21 16.40
CA GLU A 128 2.05 10.03 15.20
C GLU A 128 1.80 8.55 14.86
N ILE A 129 2.83 7.69 15.01
CA ILE A 129 2.68 6.24 14.81
C ILE A 129 1.73 5.65 15.87
N PHE A 130 1.87 6.02 17.14
CA PHE A 130 1.06 5.47 18.22
C PHE A 130 -0.40 5.93 18.13
N GLU A 131 -0.65 7.18 17.73
CA GLU A 131 -2.00 7.66 17.44
C GLU A 131 -2.65 6.84 16.32
N TYR A 132 -1.91 6.52 15.26
CA TYR A 132 -2.42 5.66 14.19
C TYR A 132 -2.67 4.22 14.68
N LEU A 133 -1.71 3.60 15.38
CA LEU A 133 -1.87 2.25 15.94
C LEU A 133 -3.04 2.16 16.92
N ASN A 134 -3.30 3.20 17.71
CA ASN A 134 -4.46 3.29 18.59
C ASN A 134 -5.79 3.19 17.82
N THR A 135 -5.87 3.68 16.58
CA THR A 135 -7.06 3.50 15.73
C THR A 135 -7.21 2.08 15.18
N GLN A 136 -6.16 1.26 15.21
CA GLN A 136 -6.16 -0.12 14.70
C GLN A 136 -6.19 -1.17 15.82
N GLN A 137 -6.13 -0.73 17.09
CA GLN A 137 -5.86 -1.59 18.24
C GLN A 137 -6.90 -2.70 18.46
N GLU A 138 -8.16 -2.49 18.06
CA GLU A 138 -9.23 -3.49 18.19
C GLU A 138 -8.96 -4.75 17.35
N SER A 139 -8.09 -4.66 16.34
CA SER A 139 -7.68 -5.82 15.52
C SER A 139 -6.56 -6.66 16.17
N PHE A 140 -5.94 -6.18 17.24
CA PHE A 140 -4.79 -6.85 17.87
C PHE A 140 -5.25 -7.95 18.81
N THR A 141 -4.55 -9.07 18.77
CA THR A 141 -4.80 -10.22 19.65
C THR A 141 -3.96 -10.13 20.93
N ASP A 142 -4.28 -10.94 21.94
CA ASP A 142 -3.46 -11.06 23.16
C ASP A 142 -2.01 -11.44 22.85
N SER A 143 -1.80 -12.28 21.83
CA SER A 143 -0.46 -12.65 21.37
C SER A 143 0.29 -11.45 20.77
N ASP A 144 -0.41 -10.55 20.08
CA ASP A 144 0.19 -9.35 19.51
C ASP A 144 0.61 -8.39 20.62
N TRP A 145 -0.25 -8.20 21.63
CA TRP A 145 0.08 -7.39 22.81
C TRP A 145 1.25 -7.97 23.62
N LYS A 146 1.37 -9.30 23.71
CA LYS A 146 2.54 -9.95 24.34
C LYS A 146 3.82 -9.60 23.58
N LYS A 147 3.83 -9.67 22.25
CA LYS A 147 4.98 -9.27 21.43
C LYS A 147 5.33 -7.80 21.61
N LEU A 148 4.34 -6.91 21.58
CA LEU A 148 4.55 -5.47 21.72
C LEU A 148 5.12 -5.10 23.10
N LYS A 149 4.73 -5.81 24.17
CA LYS A 149 5.29 -5.57 25.52
C LYS A 149 6.79 -5.81 25.61
N ASP A 150 7.31 -6.71 24.79
CA ASP A 150 8.72 -7.13 24.81
C ASP A 150 9.56 -6.45 23.70
N LEU A 151 8.93 -5.72 22.78
CA LEU A 151 9.57 -5.02 21.67
C LEU A 151 10.15 -3.67 22.11
N GLU A 152 11.39 -3.39 21.72
CA GLU A 152 12.03 -2.08 21.91
C GLU A 152 11.62 -1.13 20.78
N PHE A 153 10.59 -0.32 21.01
CA PHE A 153 10.10 0.64 20.01
C PHE A 153 9.71 2.00 20.59
N ILE A 154 9.95 2.22 21.88
CA ILE A 154 9.74 3.52 22.53
C ILE A 154 11.05 4.32 22.46
N PRO A 155 11.11 5.42 21.69
CA PRO A 155 12.34 6.20 21.59
C PRO A 155 12.54 7.09 22.82
N ILE A 156 13.71 6.96 23.44
CA ILE A 156 14.21 7.86 24.47
C ILE A 156 15.44 8.60 23.95
N HIS A 157 15.56 9.89 24.29
CA HIS A 157 16.73 10.69 23.91
C HIS A 157 17.67 10.75 25.09
N LYS A 158 18.89 10.25 24.91
CA LYS A 158 19.99 10.55 25.84
C LYS A 158 20.57 11.93 25.53
N LYS A 159 21.29 12.51 26.49
CA LYS A 159 21.85 13.88 26.41
C LYS A 159 22.73 14.15 25.16
N ASN A 160 23.12 13.12 24.39
CA ASN A 160 24.00 13.21 23.22
C ASN A 160 23.42 12.51 21.97
N ILE A 161 22.34 13.02 21.35
CA ILE A 161 21.81 12.68 20.00
C ILE A 161 21.39 11.20 19.76
N ASP A 162 21.96 10.23 20.45
CA ASP A 162 21.64 8.83 20.38
C ASP A 162 20.23 8.58 20.89
N VAL A 163 19.49 7.85 20.07
CA VAL A 163 18.13 7.39 20.36
C VAL A 163 18.25 5.95 20.78
N ASP A 164 18.00 5.69 22.06
CA ASP A 164 17.78 4.33 22.50
C ASP A 164 16.31 3.98 22.33
N LEU A 165 16.07 2.70 22.05
CA LEU A 165 14.73 2.12 22.05
C LEU A 165 14.59 1.28 23.30
N ILE A 166 13.52 1.51 24.05
CA ILE A 166 13.20 0.72 25.23
C ILE A 166 11.87 0.01 25.03
N LYS A 167 11.64 -1.01 25.86
CA LYS A 167 10.36 -1.70 25.93
C LYS A 167 9.34 -0.78 26.61
N PRO A 168 8.04 -0.93 26.34
CA PRO A 168 7.00 -0.15 27.02
C PRO A 168 6.95 -0.29 28.55
N ARG A 169 7.64 -1.29 29.13
CA ARG A 169 7.64 -1.59 30.57
C ARG A 169 8.92 -1.17 31.29
N ASP A 170 9.94 -0.78 30.56
CA ASP A 170 11.24 -0.34 31.11
C ASP A 170 11.20 1.17 31.39
#